data_AF-A0A6P1WVL5-F1
#
_entry.id   AF-A0A6P1WVL5-F1
#
_cell.length_a   1.000
_cell.length_b   1.000
_cell.length_c   1.000
_cell.angle_alpha   90.00
_cell.angle_beta   90.00
_cell.angle_gamma   90.00
#
_symmetry.space_group_name_H-M   'P 1'
#
loop_
_entity.id
_entity.type
_entity.pdbx_description
1 polymer ?
#
loop_
_entity_poly.entity_id
_entity_poly.type
_entity_poly.pdbx_seq_one_letter_code
_entity_poly.pdbx_strand_id
1 'polypeptide(L)'
;MAFIILLIFFIIRLFSLAISIKHSKQLVQQGAQAYGEKNSKWLAITHILIYVGAAIETLLNHDTWRLMNTVGLIILILAYLVLFHVIKTLGPIWTLKLYILPDHPIIRSGLYRITKHPNYYLNIIPELIGVLLLTHATYTSILLIPYAYFLFVRIRQEEKLMSL
;
A
#
# COMPACT_ATOMS: atom_id res chain seq x y z
N MET A 1 8.01 -15.11 -16.15
CA MET A 1 6.74 -15.30 -15.39
C MET A 1 6.57 -14.25 -14.29
N ALA A 2 7.50 -14.14 -13.34
CA ALA A 2 7.42 -13.19 -12.23
C ALA A 2 7.18 -11.72 -12.67
N PHE A 3 7.88 -11.26 -13.70
CA PHE A 3 7.65 -9.93 -14.29
C PHE A 3 6.20 -9.68 -14.74
N ILE A 4 5.57 -10.65 -15.42
CA ILE A 4 4.18 -10.52 -15.89
C ILE A 4 3.23 -10.45 -14.68
N ILE A 5 3.46 -11.29 -13.68
CA ILE A 5 2.68 -11.28 -12.44
C ILE A 5 2.83 -9.93 -11.72
N LEU A 6 4.06 -9.41 -11.61
CA LEU A 6 4.33 -8.09 -11.05
C LEU A 6 3.56 -7.00 -11.78
N LEU A 7 3.54 -7.03 -13.13
CA LEU A 7 2.77 -6.09 -13.94
C LEU A 7 1.27 -6.18 -13.67
N ILE A 8 0.70 -7.37 -13.52
CA ILE A 8 -0.71 -7.57 -13.17
C ILE A 8 -1.01 -6.88 -11.83
N PHE A 9 -0.21 -7.15 -10.79
CA PHE A 9 -0.40 -6.51 -9.49
C PHE A 9 -0.18 -5.00 -9.54
N PHE A 10 0.77 -4.52 -10.35
CA PHE A 10 0.96 -3.10 -10.58
C PHE A 10 -0.27 -2.45 -11.23
N ILE A 11 -0.89 -3.09 -12.22
CA ILE A 11 -2.15 -2.62 -12.82
C ILE A 11 -3.27 -2.58 -11.77
N ILE A 12 -3.39 -3.60 -10.92
CA ILE A 12 -4.38 -3.61 -9.84
C ILE A 12 -4.09 -2.48 -8.83
N ARG A 13 -2.81 -2.17 -8.56
CA ARG A 13 -2.40 -1.03 -7.73
C ARG A 13 -2.83 0.29 -8.37
N LEU A 14 -2.64 0.46 -9.68
CA LEU A 14 -3.13 1.64 -10.41
C LEU A 14 -4.66 1.75 -10.38
N PHE A 15 -5.38 0.63 -10.46
CA PHE A 15 -6.83 0.63 -10.28
C PHE A 15 -7.22 1.08 -8.86
N SER A 16 -6.53 0.59 -7.82
CA SER A 16 -6.75 1.06 -6.45
C SER A 16 -6.42 2.56 -6.28
N LEU A 17 -5.41 3.07 -6.98
CA LEU A 17 -5.09 4.50 -7.02
C LEU A 17 -6.23 5.30 -7.68
N ALA A 18 -6.81 4.81 -8.77
CA ALA A 18 -7.95 5.45 -9.42
C ALA A 18 -9.17 5.55 -8.48
N ILE A 19 -9.46 4.50 -7.72
CA ILE A 19 -10.48 4.52 -6.65
C ILE A 19 -10.15 5.61 -5.63
N SER A 20 -8.91 5.64 -5.13
CA SER A 20 -8.46 6.64 -4.15
C SER A 20 -8.58 8.07 -4.69
N ILE A 21 -8.30 8.31 -5.98
CA ILE A 21 -8.42 9.65 -6.58
C ILE A 21 -9.89 10.07 -6.62
N LYS A 22 -10.80 9.17 -7.01
CA LYS A 22 -12.24 9.43 -7.02
C LYS A 22 -12.74 9.79 -5.61
N HIS A 23 -12.40 8.98 -4.62
CA HIS A 23 -12.74 9.23 -3.22
C HIS A 23 -12.15 10.54 -2.70
N SER A 24 -10.88 10.83 -3.01
CA SER A 24 -10.24 12.09 -2.60
C SER A 24 -11.00 13.31 -3.11
N LYS A 25 -11.46 13.29 -4.38
CA LYS A 25 -12.27 14.39 -4.94
C LYS A 25 -13.59 14.56 -4.18
N GLN A 26 -14.25 13.45 -3.84
CA GLN A 26 -15.51 13.48 -3.07
C GLN A 26 -15.30 14.00 -1.65
N LEU A 27 -14.23 13.56 -0.97
CA LEU A 27 -13.89 14.01 0.38
C LEU A 27 -13.59 15.51 0.43
N VAL A 28 -12.84 16.04 -0.55
CA VAL A 28 -12.59 17.49 -0.64
C VAL A 28 -13.89 18.27 -0.81
N GLN A 29 -14.84 17.78 -1.60
CA GLN A 29 -16.17 18.41 -1.74
C GLN A 29 -16.98 18.36 -0.44
N GLN A 30 -16.73 17.38 0.41
CA GLN A 30 -17.33 17.22 1.74
C GLN A 30 -16.58 18.00 2.85
N GLY A 31 -15.60 18.83 2.48
CA GLY A 31 -14.85 19.66 3.43
C GLY A 31 -13.65 18.97 4.08
N ALA A 32 -13.21 17.81 3.57
CA ALA A 32 -12.02 17.15 4.09
C ALA A 32 -10.74 17.97 3.81
N GLN A 33 -9.85 18.02 4.79
CA GLN A 33 -8.55 18.68 4.68
C GLN A 33 -7.43 17.66 4.46
N ALA A 34 -6.48 18.01 3.59
CA ALA A 34 -5.32 17.19 3.30
C ALA A 34 -4.21 17.41 4.33
N TYR A 35 -3.62 16.33 4.84
CA TYR A 35 -2.50 16.38 5.79
C TYR A 35 -1.30 15.57 5.30
N GLY A 36 -0.11 15.94 5.78
CA GLY A 36 1.10 15.14 5.57
C GLY A 36 1.47 14.96 4.09
N GLU A 37 1.19 15.94 3.21
CA GLU A 37 1.42 15.80 1.77
C GLU A 37 2.85 15.43 1.42
N LYS A 38 3.84 16.06 2.07
CA LYS A 38 5.27 15.77 1.85
C LYS A 38 5.59 14.31 2.16
N ASN A 39 5.12 13.79 3.30
CA ASN A 39 5.33 12.41 3.69
C ASN A 39 4.61 11.43 2.75
N SER A 40 3.38 11.77 2.34
CA SER A 40 2.60 10.98 1.38
C SER A 40 3.28 10.89 0.00
N LYS A 41 3.91 11.98 -0.46
CA LYS A 41 4.72 11.99 -1.69
C LYS A 41 5.92 11.06 -1.57
N TRP A 42 6.67 11.13 -0.47
CA TRP A 42 7.82 10.25 -0.25
C TRP A 42 7.41 8.78 -0.15
N LEU A 43 6.33 8.46 0.55
CA LEU A 43 5.78 7.11 0.61
C LEU A 43 5.45 6.55 -0.78
N ALA A 44 4.80 7.37 -1.63
CA ALA A 44 4.47 6.99 -2.99
C ALA A 44 5.71 6.83 -3.88
N ILE A 45 6.69 7.72 -3.77
CA ILE A 45 7.95 7.65 -4.52
C ILE A 45 8.70 6.37 -4.16
N THR A 46 8.91 6.10 -2.87
CA THR A 46 9.61 4.89 -2.44
C THR A 46 8.87 3.62 -2.84
N HIS A 47 7.53 3.62 -2.80
CA HIS A 47 6.73 2.50 -3.30
C HIS A 47 6.95 2.24 -4.80
N ILE A 48 6.93 3.30 -5.62
CA ILE A 48 7.17 3.20 -7.06
C ILE A 48 8.60 2.71 -7.32
N LEU A 49 9.59 3.22 -6.59
CA LEU A 49 10.97 2.77 -6.71
C LEU A 49 11.14 1.29 -6.36
N ILE A 50 10.38 0.75 -5.39
CA ILE A 50 10.38 -0.68 -5.10
C ILE A 50 9.81 -1.48 -6.28
N TYR A 51 8.67 -1.07 -6.84
CA TYR A 51 8.10 -1.77 -8.01
C TYR A 51 9.02 -1.71 -9.23
N VAL A 52 9.62 -0.55 -9.50
CA VAL A 52 10.54 -0.36 -10.63
C VAL A 52 11.85 -1.12 -10.42
N GLY A 53 12.44 -1.05 -9.22
CA GLY A 53 13.66 -1.79 -8.89
C GLY A 53 13.43 -3.30 -8.98
N ALA A 54 12.31 -3.79 -8.45
CA ALA A 54 11.92 -5.19 -8.54
C ALA A 54 11.70 -5.65 -9.99
N ALA A 55 11.08 -4.80 -10.82
CA ALA A 55 10.90 -5.04 -12.25
C ALA A 55 12.24 -5.10 -13.00
N ILE A 56 13.18 -4.22 -12.67
CA ILE A 56 14.52 -4.23 -13.28
C ILE A 56 15.29 -5.49 -12.87
N GLU A 57 15.34 -5.80 -11.57
CA GLU A 57 16.06 -6.99 -11.08
C GLU A 57 15.49 -8.30 -11.65
N THR A 58 14.17 -8.45 -11.76
CA THR A 58 13.59 -9.66 -12.37
C THR A 58 13.83 -9.78 -13.88
N LEU A 59 14.13 -8.68 -14.58
CA LEU A 59 14.47 -8.71 -16.00
C LEU A 59 15.95 -9.02 -16.21
N LEU A 60 16.83 -8.54 -15.31
CA LEU A 60 18.26 -8.80 -15.35
C LEU A 60 18.61 -10.22 -14.87
N ASN A 61 17.92 -10.67 -13.83
CA ASN A 61 18.02 -12.04 -13.37
C ASN A 61 17.17 -12.88 -14.33
N HIS A 62 17.80 -13.76 -15.12
CA HIS A 62 17.11 -14.78 -15.91
C HIS A 62 16.50 -15.82 -14.96
N ASP A 63 15.49 -15.39 -14.23
CA ASP A 63 15.08 -16.03 -12.99
C ASP A 63 14.33 -17.32 -13.27
N THR A 64 14.79 -18.40 -12.65
CA THR A 64 14.11 -19.69 -12.66
C THR A 64 13.10 -19.70 -11.52
N TRP A 65 11.90 -20.23 -11.77
CA TRP A 65 10.85 -20.22 -10.75
C TRP A 65 11.24 -21.11 -9.56
N ARG A 66 11.31 -20.52 -8.36
CA ARG A 66 11.69 -21.18 -7.10
C ARG A 66 10.57 -21.06 -6.07
N LEU A 67 10.76 -21.75 -4.94
CA LEU A 67 9.84 -21.70 -3.79
C LEU A 67 9.58 -20.25 -3.35
N MET A 68 10.60 -19.39 -3.34
CA MET A 68 10.46 -18.00 -2.92
C MET A 68 9.51 -17.19 -3.81
N ASN A 69 9.51 -17.43 -5.13
CA ASN A 69 8.56 -16.77 -6.02
C ASN A 69 7.12 -17.16 -5.67
N THR A 70 6.91 -18.44 -5.34
CA THR A 70 5.60 -18.98 -4.95
C THR A 70 5.14 -18.40 -3.61
N VAL A 71 6.03 -18.33 -2.61
CA VAL A 71 5.75 -17.69 -1.32
C VAL A 71 5.41 -16.22 -1.50
N GLY A 72 6.21 -15.48 -2.30
CA GLY A 72 5.96 -14.09 -2.63
C GLY A 72 4.61 -13.88 -3.30
N LEU A 73 4.25 -14.75 -4.26
CA LEU A 73 2.93 -14.72 -4.92
C LEU A 73 1.78 -14.93 -3.93
N ILE A 74 1.87 -15.92 -3.04
CA ILE A 74 0.82 -16.18 -2.05
C ILE A 74 0.63 -14.97 -1.13
N ILE A 75 1.73 -14.41 -0.62
CA ILE A 75 1.70 -13.21 0.23
C ILE A 75 1.04 -12.05 -0.54
N LEU A 76 1.40 -11.85 -1.81
CA LEU A 76 0.89 -10.77 -2.64
C LEU A 76 -0.62 -10.93 -2.91
N ILE A 77 -1.09 -12.16 -3.20
CA ILE A 77 -2.53 -12.44 -3.34
C ILE A 77 -3.28 -12.09 -2.05
N LEU A 78 -2.78 -12.55 -0.90
CA LEU A 78 -3.39 -12.26 0.40
C LEU A 78 -3.42 -10.76 0.71
N ALA A 79 -2.33 -10.04 0.42
CA ALA A 79 -2.24 -8.59 0.60
C ALA A 79 -3.32 -7.85 -0.19
N TYR A 80 -3.54 -8.23 -1.45
CA TYR A 80 -4.57 -7.59 -2.29
C TYR A 80 -5.99 -8.01 -1.92
N LEU A 81 -6.22 -9.24 -1.45
CA LEU A 81 -7.52 -9.61 -0.87
C LEU A 81 -7.84 -8.73 0.34
N VAL A 82 -6.85 -8.48 1.21
CA VAL A 82 -6.99 -7.55 2.33
C VAL A 82 -7.21 -6.12 1.84
N LEU A 83 -6.46 -5.65 0.83
CA LEU A 83 -6.65 -4.32 0.23
C LEU A 83 -8.11 -4.09 -0.16
N PHE A 84 -8.69 -5.01 -0.94
CA PHE A 84 -10.08 -4.85 -1.40
C PHE A 84 -11.09 -5.01 -0.28
N HIS A 85 -10.81 -5.84 0.73
CA HIS A 85 -11.62 -5.89 1.95
C HIS A 85 -11.60 -4.56 2.71
N VAL A 86 -10.43 -3.94 2.86
CA VAL A 86 -10.26 -2.62 3.50
C VAL A 86 -10.96 -1.53 2.68
N ILE A 87 -10.78 -1.49 1.35
CA ILE A 87 -11.48 -0.56 0.45
C ILE A 87 -12.99 -0.69 0.62
N LYS A 88 -13.51 -1.93 0.65
CA LYS A 88 -14.94 -2.17 0.83
C LYS A 88 -15.43 -1.73 2.21
N THR A 89 -14.64 -1.96 3.25
CA THR A 89 -15.00 -1.65 4.64
C THR A 89 -15.04 -0.15 4.90
N LEU A 90 -14.02 0.58 4.44
CA LEU A 90 -13.95 2.04 4.56
C LEU A 90 -14.84 2.76 3.55
N GLY A 91 -15.06 2.17 2.37
CA GLY A 91 -15.86 2.78 1.31
C GLY A 91 -15.27 4.14 0.87
N PRO A 92 -16.10 5.20 0.73
CA PRO A 92 -15.67 6.50 0.21
C PRO A 92 -14.57 7.22 1.01
N ILE A 93 -14.36 6.87 2.28
CA ILE A 93 -13.30 7.49 3.08
C ILE A 93 -11.92 6.85 2.85
N TRP A 94 -11.83 5.69 2.18
CA TRP A 94 -10.55 5.09 1.85
C TRP A 94 -9.81 5.93 0.79
N THR A 95 -8.64 6.43 1.17
CA THR A 95 -7.73 7.15 0.27
C THR A 95 -6.27 6.85 0.62
N LEU A 96 -5.38 6.97 -0.36
CA LEU A 96 -3.93 6.84 -0.17
C LEU A 96 -3.32 8.13 0.45
N LYS A 97 -3.89 9.29 0.15
CA LYS A 97 -3.54 10.57 0.79
C LYS A 97 -4.20 10.66 2.17
N LEU A 98 -3.71 11.52 3.06
CA LEU A 98 -4.37 11.71 4.37
C LEU A 98 -5.43 12.77 4.19
N TYR A 99 -6.69 12.38 4.22
CA TYR A 99 -7.82 13.29 4.27
C TYR A 99 -8.59 13.06 5.56
N ILE A 100 -8.76 14.12 6.36
CA ILE A 100 -9.58 14.09 7.57
C ILE A 100 -10.82 14.95 7.32
N LEU A 101 -11.98 14.35 7.56
CA LEU A 101 -13.26 15.05 7.54
C LEU A 101 -13.48 15.72 8.91
N PRO A 102 -14.25 16.82 8.99
CA PRO A 102 -14.64 17.40 10.27
C PRO A 102 -15.29 16.36 11.20
N ASP A 103 -16.21 15.55 10.67
CA ASP A 103 -16.86 14.44 11.36
C ASP A 103 -16.33 13.09 10.84
N HIS A 104 -15.02 12.84 11.00
CA HIS A 104 -14.39 11.65 10.42
C HIS A 104 -14.90 10.34 11.05
N PRO A 105 -15.48 9.41 10.27
CA PRO A 105 -16.04 8.19 10.84
C PRO A 105 -14.94 7.19 11.23
N ILE A 106 -14.99 6.70 12.46
CA ILE A 106 -14.03 5.71 12.98
C ILE A 106 -14.64 4.31 12.91
N ILE A 107 -14.09 3.46 12.04
CA ILE A 107 -14.52 2.07 11.90
C ILE A 107 -13.78 1.17 12.88
N ARG A 108 -14.53 0.35 13.64
CA ARG A 108 -14.00 -0.61 14.65
C ARG A 108 -14.47 -2.05 14.43
N SER A 109 -14.97 -2.37 13.24
CA SER A 109 -15.48 -3.69 12.87
C SER A 109 -14.53 -4.43 11.91
N GLY A 110 -14.69 -5.75 11.78
CA GLY A 110 -13.88 -6.57 10.88
C GLY A 110 -12.38 -6.53 11.24
N LEU A 111 -11.52 -6.33 10.24
CA LEU A 111 -10.07 -6.24 10.41
C LEU A 111 -9.63 -5.11 11.36
N TYR A 112 -10.45 -4.07 11.52
CA TYR A 112 -10.18 -2.95 12.43
C TYR A 112 -10.26 -3.33 13.92
N ARG A 113 -10.75 -4.54 14.25
CA ARG A 113 -10.65 -5.11 15.60
C ARG A 113 -9.26 -5.70 15.90
N ILE A 114 -8.53 -6.13 14.87
CA ILE A 114 -7.23 -6.76 15.00
C ILE A 114 -6.14 -5.69 15.12
N THR A 115 -6.23 -4.66 14.28
CA THR A 115 -5.31 -3.51 14.29
C THR A 115 -6.06 -2.27 13.84
N LYS A 116 -5.66 -1.09 14.33
CA LYS A 116 -6.22 0.20 13.89
C LYS A 116 -5.93 0.49 12.42
N HIS A 117 -4.84 -0.07 11.89
CA HIS A 117 -4.32 0.25 10.56
C HIS A 117 -4.15 -0.99 9.67
N PRO A 118 -5.22 -1.75 9.38
CA PRO A 118 -5.12 -3.00 8.62
C PRO A 118 -4.60 -2.78 7.20
N ASN A 119 -4.87 -1.62 6.59
CA ASN A 119 -4.33 -1.26 5.28
C ASN A 119 -2.80 -1.26 5.25
N TYR A 120 -2.15 -0.89 6.35
CA TYR A 120 -0.70 -0.82 6.44
C TYR A 120 -0.08 -2.16 6.85
N TYR A 121 -0.55 -2.73 7.96
CA TYR A 121 0.05 -3.94 8.53
C TYR A 121 -0.32 -5.23 7.80
N LEU A 122 -1.54 -5.33 7.26
CA LEU A 122 -2.06 -6.56 6.67
C LEU A 122 -2.11 -6.53 5.14
N ASN A 123 -1.84 -5.38 4.53
CA ASN A 123 -1.83 -5.22 3.08
C ASN A 123 -0.50 -4.64 2.59
N ILE A 124 -0.21 -3.35 2.83
CA ILE A 124 0.94 -2.66 2.21
C ILE A 124 2.29 -3.29 2.56
N ILE A 125 2.53 -3.61 3.84
CA ILE A 125 3.78 -4.27 4.26
C ILE A 125 3.90 -5.66 3.60
N PRO A 126 2.90 -6.55 3.72
CA PRO A 126 2.90 -7.83 3.00
C PRO A 126 3.06 -7.69 1.49
N GLU A 127 2.44 -6.71 0.84
CA GLU A 127 2.58 -6.47 -0.60
C GLU A 127 4.03 -6.20 -0.98
N LEU A 128 4.71 -5.29 -0.28
CA LEU A 128 6.11 -4.97 -0.59
C LEU A 128 7.02 -6.18 -0.39
N ILE A 129 6.81 -6.94 0.69
CA ILE A 129 7.54 -8.19 0.93
C ILE A 129 7.24 -9.20 -0.18
N GLY A 130 5.97 -9.35 -0.55
CA GLY A 130 5.50 -10.26 -1.60
C GLY A 130 6.11 -9.93 -2.95
N VAL A 131 6.18 -8.65 -3.33
CA VAL A 131 6.84 -8.16 -4.54
C VAL A 131 8.32 -8.55 -4.53
N LEU A 132 9.05 -8.22 -3.47
CA LEU A 132 10.50 -8.47 -3.39
C LEU A 132 10.83 -9.97 -3.43
N LEU A 133 10.02 -10.81 -2.77
CA LEU A 133 10.18 -12.27 -2.79
C LEU A 133 9.78 -12.88 -4.15
N LEU A 134 8.73 -12.35 -4.77
CA LEU A 134 8.26 -12.79 -6.09
C LEU A 134 9.33 -12.59 -7.17
N THR A 135 10.11 -11.51 -7.06
CA THR A 135 11.10 -11.09 -8.08
C THR A 135 12.55 -11.35 -7.66
N HIS A 136 12.80 -11.90 -6.47
CA HIS A 136 14.13 -12.01 -5.85
C HIS A 136 14.92 -10.70 -5.88
N ALA A 137 14.24 -9.58 -5.68
CA ALA A 137 14.83 -8.24 -5.81
C ALA A 137 15.61 -7.87 -4.54
N THR A 138 16.81 -8.45 -4.42
CA THR A 138 17.62 -8.39 -3.21
C THR A 138 18.17 -6.99 -2.99
N TYR A 139 18.62 -6.31 -4.05
CA TYR A 139 19.16 -4.95 -3.92
C TYR A 139 18.05 -3.93 -3.63
N THR A 140 16.91 -4.06 -4.29
CA THR A 140 15.72 -3.21 -4.11
C THR A 140 15.17 -3.31 -2.69
N SER A 141 15.36 -4.45 -2.00
CA SER A 141 14.88 -4.64 -0.63
C SER A 141 15.38 -3.59 0.37
N ILE A 142 16.52 -2.94 0.10
CA ILE A 142 17.04 -1.84 0.94
C ILE A 142 16.07 -0.67 1.05
N LEU A 143 15.20 -0.46 0.06
CA LEU A 143 14.19 0.58 0.05
C LEU A 143 13.06 0.34 1.06
N LEU A 144 12.97 -0.86 1.66
CA LEU A 144 12.06 -1.11 2.79
C LEU A 144 12.40 -0.23 4.00
N ILE A 145 13.67 0.14 4.19
CA ILE A 145 14.10 0.98 5.32
C ILE A 145 13.50 2.38 5.24
N PRO A 146 13.71 3.17 4.17
CA PRO A 146 13.06 4.47 4.03
C PRO A 146 11.53 4.34 3.95
N TYR A 147 11.01 3.26 3.35
CA TYR A 147 9.56 3.03 3.31
C TYR A 147 8.97 2.89 4.71
N ALA A 148 9.59 2.08 5.57
CA ALA A 148 9.16 1.87 6.95
C ALA A 148 9.20 3.19 7.76
N TYR A 149 10.21 4.03 7.54
CA TYR A 149 10.26 5.35 8.16
C TYR A 149 9.08 6.24 7.75
N PHE A 150 8.81 6.39 6.45
CA PHE A 150 7.70 7.23 5.98
C PHE A 150 6.34 6.66 6.40
N LEU A 151 6.20 5.34 6.44
CA LEU A 151 5.00 4.66 6.91
C LEU A 151 4.78 4.89 8.41
N PHE A 152 5.84 4.82 9.22
CA PHE A 152 5.78 5.09 10.65
C PHE A 152 5.36 6.54 10.93
N VAL A 153 5.97 7.51 10.23
CA VAL A 153 5.57 8.92 10.31
C VAL A 153 4.10 9.10 9.92
N ARG A 154 3.65 8.39 8.87
CA ARG A 154 2.25 8.43 8.43
C ARG A 154 1.30 7.93 9.51
N ILE A 155 1.59 6.77 10.11
CA ILE A 155 0.76 6.18 11.17
C ILE A 155 0.65 7.13 12.36
N ARG A 156 1.76 7.72 12.80
CA ARG A 156 1.74 8.68 13.93
C ARG A 156 0.94 9.95 13.61
N GLN A 157 1.02 10.45 12.38
CA GLN A 157 0.23 11.60 11.95
C GLN A 157 -1.27 11.28 11.99
N GLU A 158 -1.64 10.12 11.47
CA GLU A 158 -3.03 9.65 11.44
C GLU A 158 -3.59 9.46 12.84
N GLU A 159 -2.86 8.79 13.72
CA GLU A 159 -3.28 8.58 15.11
C GLU A 159 -3.46 9.89 15.87
N LYS A 160 -2.56 10.88 15.66
CA LYS A 160 -2.67 12.19 16.30
C LYS A 160 -3.91 12.97 15.84
N LEU A 161 -4.28 12.84 14.57
CA LEU A 161 -5.43 13.55 13.99
C LEU A 161 -6.75 12.88 14.36
N MET A 162 -6.77 11.56 14.53
CA MET A 162 -7.98 10.80 14.90
C MET A 162 -8.15 10.59 16.41
N SER A 163 -7.19 11.02 17.24
CA SER A 163 -7.28 11.01 18.70
C SER A 163 -7.85 12.30 19.30
N LEU A 164 -8.11 13.32 18.46
CA LEU A 164 -8.79 14.56 18.80
C LEU A 164 -10.31 14.37 18.64
#